data_AF-A0AAJ0MIN5-F1
#
_entry.id   AF-A0AAJ0MIN5-F1
#
_cell.length_a   1.000
_cell.length_b   1.000
_cell.length_c   1.000
_cell.angle_alpha   90.00
_cell.angle_beta   90.00
_cell.angle_gamma   90.00
#
_symmetry.space_group_name_H-M   'P 1'
#
loop_
_entity.id
_entity.type
_entity.pdbx_description
1 polymer ?
#
loop_
_entity_poly.entity_id
_entity_poly.type
_entity_poly.pdbx_seq_one_letter_code
_entity_poly.pdbx_strand_id
1 'polypeptide(L)'
;CRGLKTNDGDKQMPTRVIDVGSQDEPSLLRKLIETKGVPGKYLCLSHRWAKAPRLRALRSNLQEHQQALPINQVPPTFAHAIEITRNLGFRYLWIDSLCIIQDDENDGMFESKKMDTIFEEA
;
A
#
# COMPACT_ATOMS: atom_id res chain seq x y z
N CYS A 1 4.94 -4.97 -16.44
CA CYS A 1 4.27 -4.45 -15.24
C CYS A 1 2.84 -4.96 -15.29
N ARG A 2 2.34 -5.60 -14.23
CA ARG A 2 0.91 -5.92 -14.13
C ARG A 2 0.22 -4.64 -13.61
N GLY A 3 -0.94 -4.27 -14.15
CA GLY A 3 -1.52 -2.93 -13.98
C GLY A 3 -1.96 -2.55 -12.56
N LEU A 4 -2.55 -1.36 -12.44
CA LEU A 4 -3.32 -0.94 -11.27
C LEU A 4 -4.72 -1.58 -11.31
N LYS A 5 -5.25 -1.96 -10.15
CA LYS A 5 -6.64 -2.41 -10.01
C LYS A 5 -7.37 -1.68 -8.89
N THR A 6 -8.71 -1.67 -8.89
CA THR A 6 -9.58 -0.73 -8.15
C THR A 6 -10.70 -1.43 -7.38
N ASN A 7 -10.80 -1.22 -6.07
CA ASN A 7 -11.97 -1.66 -5.28
C ASN A 7 -12.94 -0.49 -5.05
N ASP A 8 -14.20 -0.63 -5.45
CA ASP A 8 -15.24 0.41 -5.32
C ASP A 8 -15.91 0.52 -3.93
N GLY A 9 -15.43 -0.21 -2.92
CA GLY A 9 -15.71 0.08 -1.51
C GLY A 9 -16.68 -0.86 -0.79
N ASP A 10 -17.28 -1.81 -1.50
CA ASP A 10 -18.18 -2.83 -0.91
C ASP A 10 -17.42 -4.04 -0.32
N LYS A 11 -16.12 -4.16 -0.58
CA LYS A 11 -15.29 -5.29 -0.14
C LYS A 11 -14.27 -4.86 0.91
N GLN A 12 -13.75 -5.84 1.67
CA GLN A 12 -12.82 -5.59 2.77
C GLN A 12 -11.48 -5.06 2.25
N MET A 13 -10.93 -4.05 2.92
CA MET A 13 -9.57 -3.61 2.61
C MET A 13 -8.53 -4.62 3.11
N PRO A 14 -7.34 -4.65 2.49
CA PRO A 14 -6.19 -5.39 3.02
C PRO A 14 -5.87 -4.94 4.44
N THR A 15 -5.25 -5.82 5.23
CA THR A 15 -4.92 -5.58 6.65
C THR A 15 -4.23 -4.22 6.85
N ARG A 16 -3.37 -3.84 5.91
CA ARG A 16 -2.66 -2.55 5.88
C ARG A 16 -2.73 -1.92 4.50
N VAL A 17 -2.83 -0.59 4.45
CA VAL A 17 -2.76 0.20 3.21
C VAL A 17 -1.97 1.47 3.46
N ILE A 18 -1.51 2.11 2.40
CA ILE A 18 -0.91 3.45 2.44
C ILE A 18 -2.04 4.46 2.30
N ASP A 19 -2.23 5.32 3.30
CA ASP A 19 -3.03 6.54 3.16
C ASP A 19 -2.21 7.54 2.38
N VAL A 20 -2.62 7.78 1.13
CA VAL A 20 -2.00 8.76 0.25
C VAL A 20 -2.66 10.13 0.36
N GLY A 21 -3.72 10.29 1.16
CA GLY A 21 -4.51 11.52 1.21
C GLY A 21 -5.31 11.77 -0.06
N SER A 22 -5.88 12.98 -0.16
CA SER A 22 -6.66 13.44 -1.31
C SER A 22 -5.86 14.42 -2.16
N GLN A 23 -6.41 14.79 -3.33
CA GLN A 23 -5.87 15.92 -4.10
C GLN A 23 -6.00 17.25 -3.34
N ASP A 24 -7.04 17.38 -2.50
CA ASP A 24 -7.32 18.59 -1.73
C ASP A 24 -6.41 18.75 -0.50
N GLU A 25 -5.73 17.68 -0.08
CA GLU A 25 -4.82 17.65 1.07
C GLU A 25 -3.38 17.24 0.67
N PRO A 26 -2.70 18.02 -0.20
CA PRO A 26 -1.38 17.65 -0.71
C PRO A 26 -0.30 17.61 0.39
N SER A 27 -0.52 18.34 1.49
CA SER A 27 0.36 18.38 2.67
C SER A 27 0.19 17.17 3.60
N LEU A 28 -0.80 16.30 3.37
CA LEU A 28 -0.97 15.10 4.20
C LEU A 28 0.26 14.19 4.05
N LEU A 29 0.88 13.87 5.19
CA LEU A 29 1.96 12.90 5.24
C LEU A 29 1.41 11.52 4.85
N ARG A 30 2.05 10.93 3.84
CA ARG A 30 1.72 9.58 3.38
C ARG A 30 2.13 8.62 4.47
N LYS A 31 1.25 7.72 4.89
CA LYS A 31 1.54 6.82 6.02
C LYS A 31 0.90 5.47 5.84
N LEU A 32 1.52 4.46 6.42
CA LEU A 32 0.94 3.13 6.54
C LEU A 32 -0.15 3.16 7.60
N ILE A 33 -1.33 2.64 7.28
CA ILE A 33 -2.43 2.50 8.24
C ILE A 33 -2.86 1.05 8.32
N GLU A 34 -3.27 0.61 9.51
CA GLU A 34 -3.93 -0.66 9.71
C GLU A 34 -5.44 -0.48 9.55
N THR A 35 -6.00 -1.06 8.50
CA THR A 35 -7.46 -1.02 8.27
C THR A 35 -8.17 -2.09 9.07
N LYS A 36 -7.46 -3.19 9.41
CA LYS A 36 -8.01 -4.39 10.05
C LYS A 36 -9.23 -4.97 9.30
N GLY A 37 -9.29 -4.80 7.97
CA GLY A 37 -10.37 -5.35 7.14
C GLY A 37 -11.61 -4.46 7.03
N VAL A 38 -11.55 -3.21 7.49
CA VAL A 38 -12.64 -2.24 7.30
C VAL A 38 -12.89 -2.06 5.79
N PRO A 39 -14.16 -2.06 5.31
CA PRO A 39 -14.47 -1.81 3.90
C PRO A 39 -14.03 -0.43 3.44
N GLY A 40 -13.61 -0.32 2.18
CA GLY A 40 -13.19 0.97 1.64
C GLY A 40 -12.56 0.88 0.25
N LYS A 41 -12.50 2.03 -0.41
CA LYS A 41 -11.95 2.15 -1.76
C LYS A 41 -10.43 2.18 -1.74
N TYR A 42 -9.79 1.24 -2.44
CA TYR A 42 -8.34 1.22 -2.55
C TYR A 42 -7.88 0.83 -3.95
N LEU A 43 -6.66 1.26 -4.30
CA LEU A 43 -5.93 0.75 -5.45
C LEU A 43 -4.89 -0.27 -5.03
N CYS A 44 -4.60 -1.22 -5.91
CA CYS A 44 -3.54 -2.19 -5.73
C CYS A 44 -2.47 -2.04 -6.83
N LEU A 45 -1.20 -1.90 -6.45
CA LEU A 45 -0.06 -1.85 -7.37
C LEU A 45 0.62 -3.23 -7.45
N SER A 46 0.48 -3.90 -8.60
CA SER A 46 1.26 -5.11 -8.90
C SER A 46 2.59 -4.74 -9.57
N HIS A 47 3.71 -4.87 -8.87
CA HIS A 47 5.02 -4.54 -9.43
C HIS A 47 6.03 -5.67 -9.24
N ARG A 48 7.08 -5.67 -10.07
CA ARG A 48 8.23 -6.56 -9.84
C ARG A 48 9.14 -5.89 -8.83
N TRP A 49 9.52 -6.64 -7.80
CA TRP A 49 10.44 -6.12 -6.78
C TRP A 49 11.81 -5.87 -7.40
N ALA A 50 12.46 -4.80 -6.93
CA ALA A 50 13.89 -4.63 -7.16
C ALA A 50 14.66 -5.74 -6.42
N LYS A 51 15.85 -6.10 -6.91
CA LYS A 51 16.72 -7.11 -6.26
C LYS A 51 17.06 -6.75 -4.80
N ALA A 52 17.10 -5.45 -4.49
CA ALA A 52 17.24 -4.91 -3.14
C ALA A 52 16.30 -3.70 -2.97
N PRO A 53 15.05 -3.91 -2.53
CA PRO A 53 14.12 -2.81 -2.36
C PRO A 53 14.60 -1.90 -1.23
N ARG A 54 14.83 -0.62 -1.55
CA ARG A 54 15.27 0.40 -0.58
C ARG A 54 14.19 0.76 0.43
N LEU A 55 12.93 0.62 0.05
CA LEU A 55 11.78 0.92 0.88
C LEU A 55 10.92 -0.34 0.99
N ARG A 56 10.83 -0.87 2.21
CA ARG A 56 10.03 -2.06 2.55
C ARG A 56 9.57 -2.02 4.00
N ALA A 57 8.44 -2.62 4.31
CA ALA A 57 7.97 -2.75 5.68
C ALA A 57 8.75 -3.85 6.42
N LEU A 58 9.31 -3.47 7.57
CA LEU A 58 10.00 -4.31 8.53
C LEU A 58 9.42 -4.03 9.90
N ARG A 59 9.41 -5.00 10.81
CA ARG A 59 8.93 -4.77 12.17
C ARG A 59 9.57 -3.55 12.83
N SER A 60 10.85 -3.34 12.57
CA SER A 60 11.63 -2.22 13.11
C SER A 60 11.22 -0.84 12.59
N ASN A 61 10.65 -0.74 11.38
CA ASN A 61 10.31 0.54 10.74
C ASN A 61 8.80 0.78 10.59
N LEU A 62 7.95 -0.16 11.04
CA LEU A 62 6.49 -0.03 10.97
C LEU A 62 5.98 1.24 11.66
N GLN A 63 6.47 1.52 12.87
CA GLN A 63 6.03 2.68 13.63
C GLN A 63 6.38 3.99 12.91
N GLU A 64 7.57 4.06 12.30
CA GLU A 64 7.98 5.22 11.49
C GLU A 64 7.07 5.35 10.26
N HIS A 65 6.83 4.26 9.53
CA HIS A 65 5.95 4.26 8.37
C HIS A 65 4.50 4.63 8.71
N GLN A 66 4.02 4.31 9.92
CA GLN A 66 2.70 4.70 10.42
C GLN A 66 2.60 6.20 10.76
N GLN A 67 3.72 6.85 11.06
CA GLN A 67 3.77 8.30 11.23
C GLN A 67 3.89 8.99 9.87
N ALA A 68 4.88 8.60 9.09
CA ALA A 68 5.11 9.08 7.73
C ALA A 68 6.06 8.15 6.97
N LEU A 69 5.75 7.87 5.71
CA LEU A 69 6.66 7.21 4.80
C LEU A 69 7.86 8.13 4.49
N PRO A 70 9.09 7.59 4.48
CA PRO A 70 10.28 8.37 4.16
C PRO A 70 10.27 8.74 2.67
N ILE A 71 9.74 9.93 2.33
CA ILE A 71 9.52 10.41 0.96
C ILE A 71 10.80 10.30 0.10
N ASN A 72 11.96 10.60 0.69
CA ASN A 72 13.26 10.54 0.00
C ASN A 72 13.70 9.13 -0.40
N GLN A 73 13.06 8.09 0.14
CA GLN A 73 13.34 6.69 -0.16
C GLN A 73 12.29 6.06 -1.07
N VAL A 74 11.20 6.79 -1.37
CA VAL A 74 10.11 6.32 -2.24
C VAL A 74 10.63 6.18 -3.67
N PRO A 75 10.63 4.96 -4.25
CA PRO A 75 11.00 4.77 -5.64
C PRO A 75 10.08 5.54 -6.59
N PRO A 76 10.55 5.96 -7.78
CA PRO A 76 9.74 6.67 -8.76
C PRO A 76 8.43 5.95 -9.12
N THR A 77 8.46 4.61 -9.21
CA THR A 77 7.27 3.79 -9.47
C THR A 77 6.19 3.98 -8.40
N PHE A 78 6.57 4.09 -7.13
CA PHE A 78 5.62 4.27 -6.04
C PHE A 78 5.11 5.71 -6.01
N ALA A 79 5.97 6.69 -6.30
CA ALA A 79 5.57 8.08 -6.44
C ALA A 79 4.50 8.26 -7.53
N HIS A 80 4.72 7.68 -8.71
CA HIS A 80 3.72 7.67 -9.78
C HIS A 80 2.44 6.94 -9.38
N ALA A 81 2.55 5.78 -8.70
CA ALA A 81 1.37 5.06 -8.23
C ALA A 81 0.55 5.91 -7.26
N ILE A 82 1.19 6.59 -6.31
CA ILE A 82 0.53 7.51 -5.37
C ILE A 82 -0.19 8.65 -6.10
N GLU A 83 0.45 9.27 -7.09
CA GLU A 83 -0.14 10.34 -7.89
C GLU A 83 -1.35 9.84 -8.67
N ILE A 84 -1.23 8.69 -9.34
CA ILE A 84 -2.34 8.07 -10.07
C ILE A 84 -3.50 7.75 -9.12
N THR A 85 -3.21 7.20 -7.92
CA THR A 85 -4.24 6.92 -6.91
C THR A 85 -5.04 8.17 -6.56
N ARG A 86 -4.36 9.28 -6.29
CA ARG A 86 -5.03 10.56 -6.00
C ARG A 86 -5.84 11.07 -7.19
N ASN A 87 -5.27 10.98 -8.40
CA ASN A 87 -5.93 11.45 -9.62
C ASN A 87 -7.17 10.65 -10.00
N LEU A 88 -7.23 9.38 -9.59
CA LEU A 88 -8.40 8.53 -9.75
C LEU A 88 -9.43 8.70 -8.63
N GLY A 89 -9.20 9.59 -7.66
CA GLY A 89 -10.11 9.84 -6.54
C GLY A 89 -10.03 8.80 -5.42
N PHE A 90 -8.96 7.99 -5.39
CA PHE A 90 -8.72 7.02 -4.33
C PHE A 90 -7.79 7.61 -3.26
N ARG A 91 -8.04 7.25 -2.00
CA ARG A 91 -7.22 7.67 -0.85
C ARG A 91 -6.22 6.58 -0.41
N TYR A 92 -6.55 5.33 -0.67
CA TYR A 92 -5.78 4.19 -0.17
C TYR A 92 -5.08 3.44 -1.29
N LEU A 93 -3.81 3.12 -1.08
CA LEU A 93 -2.98 2.37 -2.01
C LEU A 93 -2.34 1.18 -1.30
N TRP A 94 -2.49 -0.01 -1.87
CA TRP A 94 -1.79 -1.21 -1.42
C TRP A 94 -0.58 -1.49 -2.31
N ILE A 95 0.56 -1.68 -1.67
CA ILE A 95 1.81 -2.11 -2.31
C ILE A 95 2.40 -3.21 -1.43
N ASP A 96 2.54 -4.41 -1.97
CA ASP A 96 3.08 -5.60 -1.30
C ASP A 96 4.32 -5.34 -0.41
N SER A 97 5.36 -4.72 -0.97
CA SER A 97 6.61 -4.42 -0.25
C SER A 97 6.44 -3.47 0.95
N LEU A 98 5.37 -2.67 0.99
CA LEU A 98 5.10 -1.69 2.04
C LEU A 98 3.95 -2.09 2.97
N CYS A 99 3.06 -2.97 2.53
CA CYS A 99 1.88 -3.41 3.27
C CYS A 99 2.05 -4.81 3.86
N ILE A 100 3.12 -5.53 3.53
CA ILE A 100 3.48 -6.84 4.09
C ILE A 100 4.80 -6.70 4.86
N ILE A 101 4.85 -7.24 6.08
CA ILE A 101 6.06 -7.24 6.91
C ILE A 101 7.05 -8.26 6.34
N GLN A 102 8.16 -7.77 5.80
CA GLN A 102 9.09 -8.59 5.03
C GLN A 102 10.01 -9.47 5.89
N ASP A 103 10.20 -9.13 7.16
CA ASP A 103 11.00 -9.87 8.15
C ASP A 103 10.13 -10.73 9.08
N ASP A 104 8.86 -10.94 8.74
CA ASP A 104 7.95 -11.82 9.47
C ASP A 104 7.35 -12.85 8.53
N GLU A 105 7.84 -14.09 8.59
CA GLU A 105 7.36 -15.18 7.75
C GLU A 105 5.87 -15.49 7.97
N ASN A 106 5.35 -15.31 9.19
CA ASN A 106 3.95 -15.57 9.48
C ASN A 106 3.04 -14.52 8.82
N ASP A 107 3.42 -13.25 8.91
CA ASP A 107 2.72 -12.15 8.24
C ASP A 107 2.83 -12.27 6.71
N GLY A 108 4.03 -12.59 6.21
CA GLY A 108 4.27 -12.87 4.80
C GLY A 108 3.38 -14.00 4.27
N MET A 109 3.29 -15.12 4.99
CA MET A 109 2.41 -16.24 4.62
C MET A 109 0.93 -15.86 4.69
N PHE A 110 0.52 -15.11 5.71
CA PHE A 110 -0.87 -14.68 5.89
C PHE A 110 -1.31 -13.73 4.78
N GLU A 111 -0.52 -12.70 4.48
CA GLU A 111 -0.81 -11.73 3.43
C GLU A 111 -0.68 -12.36 2.04
N SER A 112 0.25 -13.30 1.82
CA SER A 112 0.36 -14.04 0.55
C SER A 112 -0.90 -14.86 0.24
N LYS A 113 -1.50 -15.49 1.25
CA LYS A 113 -2.78 -16.22 1.08
C LYS A 113 -3.94 -15.29 0.73
N LYS A 114 -3.89 -14.04 1.22
CA LYS A 114 -4.87 -13.01 0.91
C LYS A 114 -4.58 -12.27 -0.39
N MET A 115 -3.38 -12.42 -0.94
CA MET A 115 -2.92 -11.68 -2.11
C MET A 115 -3.85 -11.90 -3.30
N ASP A 116 -4.27 -13.15 -3.55
CA ASP A 116 -5.24 -13.46 -4.61
C ASP A 116 -6.57 -12.73 -4.39
N THR A 117 -7.09 -12.71 -3.16
CA THR A 117 -8.30 -11.96 -2.79
C THR A 117 -8.09 -10.45 -2.96
N ILE A 118 -6.99 -9.88 -2.48
CA ILE A 118 -6.68 -8.45 -2.61
C ILE A 118 -6.62 -8.04 -4.09
N PHE A 119 -6.07 -8.88 -4.96
CA PHE A 119 -6.03 -8.64 -6.39
C PHE A 119 -7.33 -8.94 -7.12
N GLU A 120 -8.21 -9.80 -6.61
CA GLU A 120 -9.53 -10.08 -7.19
C GLU A 120 -10.57 -9.04 -6.74
N GLU A 121 -10.38 -8.47 -5.55
CA GLU A 121 -11.30 -7.53 -4.93
C GLU A 121 -11.05 -6.07 -5.30
N ALA A 122 -9.83 -5.72 -5.69
CA ALA A 122 -9.52 -4.50 -6.42
C ALA A 122 -9.38 -4.84 -7.90
#